data_AF-A0A1V9EU74-F1
#
_entry.id   AF-A0A1V9EU74-F1
#
_cell.length_a   1.000
_cell.length_b   1.000
_cell.length_c   1.000
_cell.angle_alpha   90.00
_cell.angle_beta   90.00
_cell.angle_gamma   90.00
#
_symmetry.space_group_name_H-M   'P 1'
#
loop_
_entity.id
_entity.type
_entity.pdbx_description
1 polymer ?
#
loop_
_entity_poly.entity_id
_entity_poly.type
_entity_poly.pdbx_seq_one_letter_code
_entity_poly.pdbx_strand_id
1 'polypeptide(L)'
;MEKLSWREKYAGILVLVITIIYLIMQLASLLSNTSHPYAIQNGSLVINKNEFLSDLKAYSLILAGIIAGWCLLKGKRLGWMLGLPILLFITLVIGTMTVESALKLKKFDNSFTGYGIGIFLVALASIFLLLPSARQKYRVSKGIAFLTLLLFIGLGGAYFFLQ
;
A
#
# COMPACT_ATOMS: atom_id res chain seq x y z
N MET A 1 -15.32 -7.98 23.45
CA MET A 1 -14.63 -7.33 22.30
C MET A 1 -14.92 -5.84 22.39
N GLU A 2 -13.91 -4.99 22.54
CA GLU A 2 -14.13 -3.54 22.52
C GLU A 2 -14.65 -3.10 21.14
N LYS A 3 -15.63 -2.19 21.11
CA LYS A 3 -16.17 -1.68 19.85
C LYS A 3 -15.10 -0.82 19.15
N LEU A 4 -14.84 -1.09 17.87
CA LEU A 4 -13.98 -0.27 17.05
C LEU A 4 -14.52 1.15 16.93
N SER A 5 -13.64 2.14 17.09
CA SER A 5 -14.00 3.54 16.87
C SER A 5 -14.21 3.81 15.37
N TRP A 6 -14.96 4.86 15.06
CA TRP A 6 -15.14 5.31 13.68
C TRP A 6 -13.81 5.60 12.97
N ARG A 7 -12.80 6.07 13.71
CA ARG A 7 -11.44 6.35 13.21
C ARG A 7 -10.71 5.10 12.77
N GLU A 8 -10.85 4.01 13.53
CA GLU A 8 -10.24 2.71 13.19
C GLU A 8 -10.95 2.07 11.99
N LYS A 9 -12.27 2.19 11.93
CA LYS A 9 -13.06 1.75 10.77
C LYS A 9 -12.67 2.52 9.51
N TYR A 10 -12.49 3.84 9.63
CA TYR A 10 -12.00 4.68 8.54
C TYR A 10 -10.65 4.19 8.01
N ALA A 11 -9.67 3.95 8.88
CA ALA A 11 -8.36 3.44 8.46
C ALA A 11 -8.46 2.06 7.77
N GLY A 12 -9.26 1.14 8.32
CA GLY A 12 -9.47 -0.19 7.71
C GLY A 12 -10.16 -0.13 6.35
N ILE A 13 -11.21 0.68 6.22
CA ILE A 13 -11.93 0.88 4.95
C ILE A 13 -11.00 1.53 3.93
N LEU A 14 -10.22 2.53 4.33
CA LEU A 14 -9.32 3.24 3.44
C LEU A 14 -8.22 2.32 2.89
N VAL A 15 -7.65 1.44 3.71
CA VAL A 15 -6.71 0.39 3.25
C VAL A 15 -7.38 -0.53 2.23
N LEU A 16 -8.61 -0.97 2.48
CA LEU A 16 -9.36 -1.81 1.54
C LEU A 16 -9.63 -1.09 0.22
N VAL A 17 -10.09 0.15 0.26
CA VAL A 17 -10.37 0.96 -0.94
C VAL A 17 -9.12 1.11 -1.79
N ILE A 18 -7.98 1.48 -1.18
CA ILE A 18 -6.72 1.61 -1.91
C ILE A 18 -6.32 0.26 -2.52
N THR A 19 -6.43 -0.82 -1.75
CA THR A 19 -6.05 -2.15 -2.23
C THR A 19 -6.95 -2.62 -3.39
N ILE A 20 -8.25 -2.30 -3.35
CA ILE A 20 -9.19 -2.58 -4.45
C ILE A 20 -8.82 -1.78 -5.69
N ILE A 21 -8.45 -0.50 -5.54
CA ILE A 21 -7.99 0.32 -6.67
C ILE A 21 -6.75 -0.31 -7.30
N TYR A 22 -5.76 -0.72 -6.50
CA TYR A 22 -4.57 -1.43 -7.00
C TYR A 22 -4.92 -2.75 -7.68
N LEU A 23 -5.87 -3.52 -7.14
CA LEU A 23 -6.36 -4.75 -7.77
C LEU A 23 -6.96 -4.46 -9.15
N ILE A 24 -7.81 -3.42 -9.26
CA ILE A 24 -8.42 -3.03 -10.54
C ILE A 24 -7.34 -2.59 -11.55
N MET A 25 -6.36 -1.81 -11.11
CA MET A 25 -5.23 -1.40 -11.95
C MET A 25 -4.42 -2.62 -12.44
N GLN A 26 -4.15 -3.58 -11.57
CA GLN A 26 -3.44 -4.81 -11.94
C GLN A 26 -4.26 -5.71 -12.89
N LEU A 27 -5.59 -5.73 -12.76
CA LEU A 27 -6.46 -6.43 -13.70
C LEU A 27 -6.50 -5.71 -15.06
N ALA A 28 -6.50 -4.38 -15.06
CA ALA A 28 -6.44 -3.58 -16.28
C ALA A 28 -5.10 -3.77 -17.03
N SER A 29 -3.97 -3.89 -16.31
CA SER A 29 -2.67 -4.15 -16.92
C SER A 29 -2.57 -5.55 -17.54
N LEU A 30 -3.25 -6.55 -16.97
CA LEU A 30 -3.36 -7.88 -17.58
C LEU A 30 -4.16 -7.85 -18.89
N LEU A 31 -5.18 -6.99 -18.97
CA LEU A 31 -6.04 -6.84 -20.16
C LEU A 31 -5.40 -5.96 -21.24
N SER A 32 -4.41 -5.12 -20.90
CA SER A 32 -3.68 -4.32 -21.88
C SER A 32 -2.55 -5.13 -22.52
N ASN A 33 -2.62 -5.36 -23.83
CA ASN A 33 -1.68 -6.15 -24.66
C ASN A 33 -0.23 -5.62 -24.73
N THR A 34 0.20 -4.73 -23.84
CA THR A 34 1.51 -4.05 -23.91
C THR A 34 2.65 -4.79 -23.20
N SER A 35 2.37 -5.80 -22.36
CA SER A 35 3.40 -6.59 -21.68
C SER A 35 2.80 -7.90 -21.16
N HIS A 36 2.84 -8.95 -21.99
CA HIS A 36 2.54 -10.29 -21.52
C HIS A 36 3.82 -10.94 -20.99
N PRO A 37 3.86 -11.40 -19.72
CA PRO A 37 5.03 -12.09 -19.15
C PRO A 37 5.36 -13.40 -19.87
N TYR A 38 4.46 -13.84 -20.75
CA TYR A 38 4.58 -14.99 -21.62
C TYR A 38 4.47 -14.53 -23.07
N ALA A 39 5.61 -14.45 -23.76
CA ALA A 39 5.63 -14.25 -25.20
C ALA A 39 6.05 -15.56 -25.87
N ILE A 40 5.26 -16.04 -26.83
CA ILE A 40 5.68 -17.15 -27.69
C ILE A 40 6.55 -16.54 -28.79
N GLN A 41 7.87 -16.57 -28.63
CA GLN A 41 8.82 -16.21 -29.69
C GLN A 41 9.41 -17.50 -30.26
N ASN A 42 9.23 -17.71 -31.57
CA ASN A 42 9.81 -18.82 -32.33
C ASN A 42 9.54 -20.23 -31.74
N GLY A 43 8.29 -20.52 -31.34
CA GLY A 43 7.91 -21.83 -30.80
C GLY A 43 8.46 -22.14 -29.40
N SER A 44 9.13 -21.18 -28.76
CA SER A 44 9.59 -21.26 -27.38
C SER A 44 8.80 -20.31 -26.48
N LEU A 45 8.43 -20.78 -25.28
CA LEU A 45 7.81 -19.97 -24.24
C LEU A 45 8.90 -19.09 -23.61
N VAL A 46 8.97 -17.82 -24.01
CA VAL A 46 9.89 -16.86 -23.41
C VAL A 46 9.17 -16.22 -22.23
N ILE A 47 9.55 -16.64 -21.03
CA ILE A 47 9.06 -16.08 -19.78
C ILE A 47 9.99 -14.93 -19.39
N ASN A 48 9.47 -13.70 -19.38
CA ASN A 48 10.21 -12.59 -18.82
C ASN A 48 10.18 -12.70 -17.28
N LYS A 49 11.26 -13.24 -16.70
CA LYS A 49 11.37 -13.44 -15.24
C LYS A 49 11.18 -12.14 -14.45
N ASN A 50 11.52 -10.99 -15.02
CA ASN A 50 11.38 -9.70 -14.34
C ASN A 50 9.91 -9.27 -14.26
N GLU A 51 9.14 -9.43 -15.34
CA GLU A 51 7.70 -9.15 -15.34
C GLU A 51 6.95 -10.12 -14.42
N PHE A 52 7.29 -11.41 -14.48
CA PHE A 52 6.69 -12.41 -13.59
C PHE A 52 6.95 -12.12 -12.10
N LEU A 53 8.19 -11.75 -11.73
CA LEU A 53 8.52 -11.37 -10.36
C LEU A 53 7.83 -10.06 -9.95
N SER A 54 7.65 -9.12 -10.86
CA SER A 54 6.91 -7.87 -10.62
C SER A 54 5.43 -8.14 -10.33
N ASP A 55 4.79 -8.98 -11.14
CA ASP A 55 3.40 -9.37 -10.95
C ASP A 55 3.20 -10.14 -9.64
N LEU A 56 4.09 -11.09 -9.34
CA LEU A 56 4.03 -11.85 -8.10
C LEU A 56 4.18 -10.95 -6.86
N LYS A 57 5.07 -9.95 -6.93
CA LYS A 57 5.18 -8.91 -5.89
C LYS A 57 3.88 -8.11 -5.77
N ALA A 58 3.32 -7.64 -6.89
CA ALA A 58 2.07 -6.87 -6.90
C ALA A 58 0.91 -7.66 -6.26
N TYR A 59 0.70 -8.92 -6.64
CA TYR A 59 -0.33 -9.78 -6.05
C TYR A 59 -0.08 -10.05 -4.57
N SER A 60 1.17 -10.27 -4.15
CA SER A 60 1.49 -10.47 -2.74
C SER A 60 1.16 -9.23 -1.88
N LEU A 61 1.41 -8.03 -2.42
CA LEU A 61 1.13 -6.76 -1.76
C LEU A 61 -0.38 -6.49 -1.70
N ILE A 62 -1.11 -6.81 -2.77
CA ILE A 62 -2.58 -6.74 -2.81
C ILE A 62 -3.19 -7.68 -1.76
N LEU A 63 -2.73 -8.93 -1.69
CA LEU A 63 -3.20 -9.88 -0.67
C LEU A 63 -2.90 -9.38 0.75
N ALA A 64 -1.69 -8.85 0.98
CA ALA A 64 -1.33 -8.25 2.25
C ALA A 64 -2.23 -7.05 2.60
N GLY A 65 -2.58 -6.21 1.63
CA GLY A 65 -3.50 -5.08 1.80
C GLY A 65 -4.93 -5.51 2.16
N ILE A 66 -5.47 -6.55 1.51
CA ILE A 66 -6.80 -7.10 1.83
C ILE A 66 -6.79 -7.67 3.25
N ILE A 67 -5.78 -8.47 3.59
CA ILE A 67 -5.64 -9.09 4.92
C ILE A 67 -5.48 -8.00 5.99
N ALA A 68 -4.67 -6.97 5.73
CA ALA A 68 -4.46 -5.85 6.64
C ALA A 68 -5.75 -5.07 6.89
N GLY A 69 -6.47 -4.68 5.83
CA GLY A 69 -7.75 -3.97 5.92
C GLY A 69 -8.81 -4.77 6.66
N TRP A 70 -8.94 -6.07 6.35
CA TRP A 70 -9.85 -6.97 7.07
C TRP A 70 -9.47 -7.14 8.55
N CYS A 71 -8.19 -7.32 8.86
CA CYS A 71 -7.71 -7.46 10.24
C CYS A 71 -7.88 -6.17 11.05
N LEU A 72 -7.73 -4.99 10.43
CA LEU A 72 -8.03 -3.70 11.04
C LEU A 72 -9.51 -3.62 11.42
N LEU A 73 -10.42 -3.99 10.52
CA LEU A 73 -11.86 -4.03 10.79
C LEU A 73 -12.27 -5.07 11.83
N LYS A 74 -11.44 -6.09 12.08
CA LYS A 74 -11.63 -7.06 13.17
C LYS A 74 -10.93 -6.67 14.47
N GLY A 75 -10.27 -5.51 14.54
CA GLY A 75 -9.55 -5.06 15.74
C GLY A 75 -8.39 -5.99 16.12
N LYS A 76 -7.80 -6.72 15.16
CA LYS A 76 -6.73 -7.69 15.41
C LYS A 76 -5.37 -6.99 15.36
N ARG A 77 -4.44 -7.42 16.24
CA ARG A 77 -3.03 -7.00 16.27
C ARG A 77 -2.38 -6.96 14.88
N LEU A 78 -2.61 -8.00 14.09
CA LEU A 78 -2.06 -8.14 12.73
C LEU A 78 -2.50 -7.02 11.78
N GLY A 79 -3.71 -6.48 11.96
CA GLY A 79 -4.19 -5.37 11.16
C GLY A 79 -3.38 -4.10 11.37
N TRP A 80 -3.01 -3.82 12.62
CA TRP A 80 -2.13 -2.69 12.93
C TRP A 80 -0.69 -2.93 12.44
N MET A 81 -0.19 -4.16 12.61
CA MET A 81 1.16 -4.55 12.17
C MET A 81 1.37 -4.46 10.66
N LEU A 82 0.37 -4.81 9.87
CA LEU A 82 0.46 -4.79 8.40
C LEU A 82 -0.10 -3.50 7.81
N GLY A 83 -1.19 -2.97 8.37
CA GLY A 83 -1.87 -1.80 7.84
C GLY A 83 -1.07 -0.51 8.03
N LEU A 84 -0.40 -0.33 9.17
CA LEU A 84 0.40 0.88 9.41
C LEU A 84 1.59 1.00 8.43
N PRO A 85 2.43 -0.04 8.23
CA PRO A 85 3.51 0.02 7.26
C PRO A 85 3.02 0.23 5.84
N ILE A 86 1.92 -0.42 5.44
CA ILE A 86 1.35 -0.26 4.10
C ILE A 86 0.89 1.20 3.89
N LEU A 87 0.18 1.79 4.85
CA LEU A 87 -0.26 3.19 4.75
C LEU A 87 0.91 4.18 4.71
N LEU A 88 1.92 3.98 5.56
CA LEU A 88 3.13 4.81 5.55
C LEU A 88 3.91 4.66 4.25
N PHE A 89 4.01 3.44 3.73
CA PHE A 89 4.66 3.15 2.46
C PHE A 89 3.95 3.84 1.30
N ILE A 90 2.62 3.73 1.22
CA ILE A 90 1.82 4.41 0.21
C ILE A 90 1.99 5.93 0.31
N THR A 91 2.01 6.49 1.53
CA THR A 91 2.24 7.91 1.75
C THR A 91 3.60 8.35 1.23
N LEU A 92 4.65 7.54 1.47
CA LEU A 92 6.00 7.82 1.01
C LEU A 92 6.08 7.77 -0.51
N VAL A 93 5.56 6.71 -1.15
CA VAL A 93 5.57 6.55 -2.61
C VAL A 93 4.80 7.68 -3.31
N ILE A 94 3.57 7.98 -2.86
CA ILE A 94 2.79 9.07 -3.45
C ILE A 94 3.49 10.42 -3.21
N GLY A 95 4.07 10.61 -2.01
CA GLY A 95 4.82 11.81 -1.64
C GLY A 95 6.06 12.04 -2.51
N THR A 96 6.87 11.02 -2.76
CA THR A 96 8.05 11.14 -3.64
C THR A 96 7.64 11.42 -5.07
N MET A 97 6.62 10.71 -5.59
CA MET A 97 6.10 10.94 -6.94
C MET A 97 5.54 12.36 -7.12
N THR A 98 4.87 12.90 -6.11
CA THR A 98 4.39 14.29 -6.15
C THR A 98 5.53 15.29 -6.13
N VAL A 99 6.51 15.13 -5.24
CA VAL A 99 7.66 16.03 -5.17
C VAL A 99 8.44 16.02 -6.50
N GLU A 100 8.70 14.84 -7.06
CA GLU A 100 9.35 14.73 -8.38
C GLU A 100 8.54 15.42 -9.48
N SER A 101 7.22 15.26 -9.47
CA SER A 101 6.34 15.90 -10.45
C SER A 101 6.29 17.42 -10.27
N ALA A 102 6.32 17.95 -9.03
CA ALA A 102 6.40 19.39 -8.74
C ALA A 102 7.70 20.01 -9.23
N LEU A 103 8.83 19.30 -9.04
CA LEU A 103 10.13 19.79 -9.44
C LEU A 103 10.28 19.81 -10.98
N LYS A 104 9.64 18.87 -11.67
CA LYS A 104 9.68 18.75 -13.14
C LYS A 104 8.65 19.62 -13.86
N LEU A 105 7.50 19.92 -13.25
CA LEU A 105 6.40 20.67 -13.87
C LEU A 105 6.24 22.06 -13.25
N LYS A 106 6.42 23.12 -14.06
CA LYS A 106 6.18 24.52 -13.67
C LYS A 106 4.70 24.89 -13.48
N LYS A 107 3.76 23.98 -13.76
CA LYS A 107 2.31 24.21 -13.62
C LYS A 107 1.67 23.17 -12.70
N PHE A 108 0.87 23.67 -11.76
CA PHE A 108 -0.01 22.86 -10.93
C PHE A 108 -1.27 22.50 -11.73
N ASP A 109 -1.27 21.31 -12.33
CA ASP A 109 -2.46 20.74 -12.98
C ASP A 109 -3.36 20.01 -11.96
N ASN A 110 -4.59 19.67 -12.36
CA ASN A 110 -5.58 18.96 -11.54
C ASN A 110 -5.05 17.64 -10.92
N SER A 111 -4.06 16.99 -11.53
CA SER A 111 -3.39 15.81 -10.98
C SER A 111 -2.73 16.10 -9.62
N PHE A 112 -2.18 17.29 -9.43
CA PHE A 112 -1.56 17.71 -8.19
C PHE A 112 -2.55 17.78 -7.03
N THR A 113 -3.75 18.29 -7.30
CA THR A 113 -4.87 18.33 -6.35
C THR A 113 -5.30 16.92 -5.95
N GLY A 114 -5.37 16.00 -6.92
CA GLY A 114 -5.70 14.58 -6.68
C GLY A 114 -4.68 13.90 -5.75
N TYR A 115 -3.39 14.07 -6.01
CA TYR A 115 -2.36 13.52 -5.14
C TYR A 115 -2.35 14.13 -3.73
N GLY A 116 -2.55 15.45 -3.62
CA GLY A 116 -2.62 16.14 -2.33
C GLY A 116 -3.75 15.62 -1.45
N ILE A 117 -4.95 15.43 -2.03
CA ILE A 117 -6.10 14.84 -1.33
C ILE A 117 -5.79 13.39 -0.93
N GLY A 118 -5.20 12.61 -1.82
CA GLY A 118 -4.81 11.22 -1.55
C GLY A 118 -3.85 11.12 -0.37
N ILE A 119 -2.75 11.89 -0.38
CA ILE A 119 -1.77 11.94 0.70
C ILE A 119 -2.43 12.35 2.02
N PHE A 120 -3.28 13.38 1.99
CA PHE A 120 -3.96 13.85 3.19
C PHE A 120 -4.85 12.77 3.83
N LEU A 121 -5.63 12.04 3.04
CA LEU A 121 -6.49 10.96 3.53
C LEU A 121 -5.68 9.80 4.12
N VAL A 122 -4.58 9.40 3.46
CA VAL A 122 -3.70 8.30 3.94
C VAL A 122 -2.93 8.72 5.20
N ALA A 123 -2.44 9.96 5.25
CA ALA A 123 -1.78 10.53 6.42
C ALA A 123 -2.74 10.59 7.62
N LEU A 124 -3.99 11.01 7.39
CA LEU A 124 -5.02 11.04 8.43
C LEU A 124 -5.31 9.63 8.99
N ALA A 125 -5.42 8.63 8.12
CA ALA A 125 -5.59 7.23 8.54
C ALA A 125 -4.39 6.73 9.36
N SER A 126 -3.18 7.10 8.96
CA SER A 126 -1.94 6.75 9.68
C SER A 126 -1.90 7.39 11.08
N ILE A 127 -2.26 8.67 11.19
CA ILE A 127 -2.34 9.37 12.48
C ILE A 127 -3.36 8.69 13.39
N PHE A 128 -4.54 8.33 12.87
CA PHE A 128 -5.57 7.63 13.66
C PHE A 128 -5.10 6.28 14.19
N LEU A 129 -4.28 5.54 13.45
CA LEU A 129 -3.68 4.29 13.92
C LEU A 129 -2.53 4.51 14.92
N LEU A 130 -1.82 5.64 14.83
CA LEU A 130 -0.73 5.98 15.75
C LEU A 130 -1.21 6.51 17.11
N LEU A 131 -2.47 6.95 17.22
CA LEU A 131 -3.05 7.43 18.47
C LEU A 131 -2.98 6.37 19.60
N PRO A 132 -2.74 6.79 20.86
CA PRO A 132 -2.61 5.86 21.99
C PRO A 132 -3.87 5.01 22.20
N SER A 133 -5.06 5.57 21.93
CA SER A 133 -6.33 4.85 21.99
C SER A 133 -6.39 3.67 21.00
N ALA A 134 -5.84 3.81 19.79
CA ALA A 134 -5.78 2.72 18.82
C ALA A 134 -4.74 1.67 19.25
N ARG A 135 -3.55 2.10 19.71
CA ARG A 135 -2.49 1.18 20.17
C ARG A 135 -2.95 0.27 21.31
N GLN A 136 -3.73 0.80 22.25
CA GLN A 136 -4.29 0.03 23.37
C GLN A 136 -5.28 -1.03 22.88
N LYS A 137 -6.21 -0.67 21.99
CA LYS A 137 -7.22 -1.59 21.42
C LYS A 137 -6.60 -2.70 20.59
N TYR A 138 -5.64 -2.35 19.74
CA TYR A 138 -4.87 -3.33 18.97
C TYR A 138 -3.85 -4.08 19.82
N ARG A 139 -3.74 -3.79 21.13
CA ARG A 139 -2.81 -4.44 22.08
C ARG A 139 -1.38 -4.50 21.53
N VAL A 140 -0.90 -3.36 21.04
CA VAL A 140 0.43 -3.21 20.44
C VAL A 140 1.47 -3.09 21.56
N SER A 141 2.39 -4.05 21.66
CA SER A 141 3.54 -3.97 22.56
C SER A 141 4.71 -3.22 21.90
N LYS A 142 5.72 -2.82 22.68
CA LYS A 142 6.94 -2.20 22.16
C LYS A 142 7.63 -3.07 21.09
N GLY A 143 7.66 -4.39 21.29
CA GLY A 143 8.22 -5.34 20.33
C GLY A 143 7.43 -5.40 19.02
N ILE A 144 6.09 -5.33 19.10
CA ILE A 144 5.24 -5.27 17.90
C ILE A 144 5.48 -3.97 17.14
N ALA A 145 5.57 -2.83 17.83
CA ALA A 145 5.87 -1.54 17.18
C ALA A 145 7.23 -1.55 16.46
N PHE A 146 8.25 -2.17 17.07
CA PHE A 146 9.55 -2.34 16.43
C PHE A 146 9.46 -3.22 15.18
N LEU A 147 8.72 -4.34 15.25
CA LEU A 147 8.53 -5.25 14.12
C LEU A 147 7.79 -4.56 12.96
N THR A 148 6.76 -3.77 13.28
CA THR A 148 6.05 -2.92 12.32
C THR A 148 6.97 -1.91 11.64
N LEU A 149 7.88 -1.29 12.40
CA LEU A 149 8.85 -0.33 11.87
C LEU A 149 9.88 -1.04 10.97
N LEU A 150 10.34 -2.22 11.38
CA LEU A 150 11.25 -3.05 10.57
C LEU A 150 10.59 -3.50 9.25
N LEU A 151 9.30 -3.85 9.28
CA LEU A 151 8.51 -4.13 8.07
C LEU A 151 8.42 -2.91 7.16
N PHE A 152 8.21 -1.72 7.71
CA PHE A 152 8.18 -0.48 6.94
C PHE A 152 9.54 -0.20 6.27
N ILE A 153 10.65 -0.34 7.00
CA ILE A 153 12.00 -0.19 6.44
C ILE A 153 12.26 -1.26 5.37
N GLY A 154 11.86 -2.51 5.61
CA GLY A 154 12.00 -3.60 4.65
C GLY A 154 11.24 -3.35 3.36
N LEU A 155 9.99 -2.86 3.44
CA LEU A 155 9.18 -2.48 2.29
C LEU A 155 9.79 -1.30 1.52
N GLY A 156 10.22 -0.25 2.23
CA GLY A 156 10.88 0.91 1.62
C GLY A 156 12.20 0.53 0.95
N GLY A 157 13.05 -0.24 1.64
CA GLY A 157 14.33 -0.72 1.10
C GLY A 157 14.13 -1.61 -0.12
N ALA A 158 13.18 -2.55 -0.07
CA ALA A 158 12.85 -3.38 -1.22
C ALA A 158 12.41 -2.53 -2.41
N TYR A 159 11.56 -1.52 -2.21
CA TYR A 159 11.11 -0.64 -3.28
C TYR A 159 12.27 0.13 -3.94
N PHE A 160 13.13 0.78 -3.16
CA PHE A 160 14.25 1.57 -3.70
C PHE A 160 15.36 0.73 -4.33
N PHE A 161 15.63 -0.49 -3.83
CA PHE A 161 16.64 -1.37 -4.41
C PHE A 161 16.17 -2.11 -5.68
N LEU A 162 14.85 -2.25 -5.87
CA LEU A 162 14.27 -2.98 -7.00
C LEU A 162 13.80 -2.06 -8.13
N GLN A 163 13.92 -0.75 -7.97
CA GLN A 163 13.67 0.27 -9.00
C GLN A 163 14.94 0.51 -9.82
#